data_AF-A0A1V4HZA6-F1
#
_entry.id   AF-A0A1V4HZA6-F1
#
_cell.length_a   1.000
_cell.length_b   1.000
_cell.length_c   1.000
_cell.angle_alpha   90.00
_cell.angle_beta   90.00
_cell.angle_gamma   90.00
#
_symmetry.space_group_name_H-M   'P 1'
#
loop_
_entity.id
_entity.type
_entity.pdbx_description
1 polymer ?
#
loop_
_entity_poly.entity_id
_entity_poly.type
_entity_poly.pdbx_seq_one_letter_code
_entity_poly.pdbx_strand_id
1 'polypeptide(L)' 'MKRLDAANDNDAGKQIARTRQIWQPRTGRDLTDEDARQIMHNVTGFFGVLAEWSRAERLAAANDAAAPAKPNDGEVRHDR' A
#
# COMPACT_ATOMS: atom_id res chain seq x y z
N MET A 1 -2.37 -27.09 23.51
CA MET A 1 -2.38 -27.60 22.12
C MET A 1 -3.10 -26.58 21.24
N LYS A 2 -2.37 -25.92 20.34
CA LYS A 2 -2.83 -24.79 19.51
C LYS A 2 -3.98 -25.23 18.59
N ARG A 3 -5.15 -24.60 18.72
CA ARG A 3 -6.29 -24.70 17.77
C ARG A 3 -6.40 -23.47 16.85
N LEU A 4 -5.43 -22.56 16.91
CA LEU A 4 -5.44 -21.31 16.15
C LEU A 4 -5.11 -21.52 14.66
N ASP A 5 -4.35 -22.57 14.33
CA ASP A 5 -3.80 -22.78 12.99
C ASP A 5 -4.88 -23.20 11.98
N ALA A 6 -5.81 -24.09 12.37
CA ALA A 6 -6.83 -24.62 11.45
C ALA A 6 -7.85 -23.58 10.94
N ALA A 7 -8.14 -22.54 11.72
CA ALA A 7 -9.05 -21.48 11.29
C ALA A 7 -8.38 -20.53 10.28
N ASN A 8 -7.09 -20.26 10.48
CA ASN A 8 -6.28 -19.42 9.60
C ASN A 8 -5.95 -20.14 8.27
N ASP A 9 -5.67 -21.44 8.32
CA ASP A 9 -5.43 -22.26 7.12
C ASP A 9 -6.66 -22.36 6.23
N ASN A 10 -7.86 -22.37 6.82
CA ASN A 10 -9.13 -22.37 6.08
C ASN A 10 -9.38 -21.01 5.38
N ASP A 11 -8.88 -19.92 5.94
CA ASP A 11 -8.93 -18.60 5.29
C ASP A 11 -7.92 -18.51 4.13
N ALA A 12 -6.68 -18.94 4.36
CA ALA A 12 -5.66 -18.99 3.32
C ALA A 12 -6.10 -19.88 2.13
N GLY A 13 -6.65 -21.07 2.39
CA GLY A 13 -7.18 -21.95 1.35
C GLY A 13 -8.29 -21.30 0.51
N LYS A 14 -9.20 -20.56 1.15
CA LYS A 14 -10.26 -19.81 0.44
C LYS A 14 -9.69 -18.69 -0.42
N GLN A 15 -8.69 -17.97 0.07
CA GLN A 15 -8.03 -16.90 -0.69
C GLN A 15 -7.28 -17.46 -1.92
N ILE A 16 -6.63 -18.61 -1.78
CA ILE A 16 -5.96 -19.32 -2.88
C ILE A 16 -6.99 -19.75 -3.93
N ALA A 17 -8.07 -20.42 -3.52
CA ALA A 17 -9.13 -20.86 -4.43
C ALA A 17 -9.77 -19.68 -5.19
N ARG A 18 -10.04 -18.57 -4.48
CA ARG A 18 -10.58 -17.34 -5.08
C ARG A 18 -9.59 -16.72 -6.07
N THR A 19 -8.30 -16.70 -5.74
CA THR A 19 -7.26 -16.19 -6.63
C THR A 19 -7.20 -17.03 -7.90
N ARG A 20 -7.22 -18.37 -7.81
CA ARG A 20 -7.31 -19.24 -8.99
C ARG A 20 -8.55 -18.92 -9.82
N GLN A 21 -9.72 -18.84 -9.20
CA GLN A 21 -10.97 -18.54 -9.91
C GLN A 21 -10.91 -17.24 -10.72
N ILE A 22 -10.27 -16.21 -10.18
CA ILE A 22 -10.11 -14.92 -10.85
C ILE A 22 -9.07 -15.02 -11.97
N TRP A 23 -7.92 -15.62 -11.73
CA TRP A 23 -6.78 -15.50 -12.65
C TRP A 23 -6.73 -16.59 -13.72
N GLN A 24 -7.25 -17.78 -13.46
CA GLN A 24 -7.30 -18.92 -14.38
C GLN A 24 -7.85 -18.56 -15.78
N PRO A 25 -8.99 -17.85 -15.93
CA PRO A 25 -9.49 -17.48 -17.26
C PRO A 25 -8.66 -16.38 -17.96
N ARG A 26 -7.72 -15.72 -17.27
CA ARG A 26 -6.93 -14.58 -17.77
C ARG A 26 -5.52 -14.97 -18.21
N THR A 27 -5.00 -16.09 -17.70
CA THR A 27 -3.60 -16.49 -17.88
C THR A 27 -3.36 -17.40 -19.08
N GLY A 28 -4.41 -17.96 -19.68
CA GLY A 28 -4.30 -18.88 -20.82
C GLY A 28 -3.55 -20.20 -20.50
N ARG A 29 -3.27 -20.44 -19.21
CA ARG A 29 -2.61 -21.63 -18.68
C ARG A 29 -3.26 -22.05 -17.37
N ASP A 30 -3.14 -23.32 -17.03
CA ASP A 30 -3.56 -23.83 -15.73
C ASP A 30 -2.71 -23.26 -14.60
N LEU A 31 -3.40 -22.70 -13.60
CA LEU A 31 -2.78 -22.19 -12.39
C LEU A 31 -2.85 -23.23 -11.30
N THR A 32 -1.72 -23.48 -10.64
CA THR A 32 -1.63 -24.29 -9.43
C THR A 32 -1.98 -23.46 -8.20
N ASP A 33 -2.11 -24.10 -7.03
CA ASP A 33 -2.25 -23.39 -5.75
C ASP A 33 -1.00 -22.55 -5.42
N GLU A 34 0.17 -22.99 -5.88
CA GLU A 34 1.42 -22.23 -5.76
C GLU A 34 1.37 -20.96 -6.61
N ASP A 35 0.95 -21.07 -7.87
CA ASP A 35 0.78 -19.91 -8.75
C ASP A 35 -0.17 -18.89 -8.11
N ALA A 36 -1.27 -19.35 -7.53
CA ALA A 36 -2.24 -18.48 -6.87
C ALA A 36 -1.69 -17.81 -5.61
N ARG A 37 -0.90 -18.52 -4.80
CA ARG A 37 -0.18 -17.89 -3.67
C ARG A 37 0.78 -16.82 -4.16
N GLN A 38 1.54 -17.10 -5.23
CA GLN A 38 2.48 -16.13 -5.78
C GLN A 38 1.76 -14.91 -6.36
N ILE A 39 0.65 -15.10 -7.07
CA ILE A 39 -0.18 -14.00 -7.59
C ILE A 39 -0.70 -13.13 -6.44
N MET A 40 -1.25 -13.76 -5.39
CA MET A 40 -1.76 -13.05 -4.22
C MET A 40 -0.66 -12.22 -3.55
N HIS A 41 0.53 -12.80 -3.35
CA HIS A 41 1.68 -12.12 -2.78
C HIS A 41 2.13 -10.94 -3.64
N ASN A 42 2.29 -11.15 -4.94
CA ASN A 42 2.76 -10.12 -5.87
C ASN A 42 1.78 -8.95 -5.98
N VAL A 43 0.48 -9.22 -6.10
CA VAL A 43 -0.56 -8.19 -6.19
C VAL A 43 -0.61 -7.37 -4.90
N THR A 44 -0.62 -8.04 -3.75
CA THR A 44 -0.63 -7.37 -2.45
C THR A 44 0.61 -6.50 -2.25
N GLY A 45 1.79 -7.02 -2.58
CA GLY A 45 3.05 -6.28 -2.49
C GLY A 45 3.09 -5.05 -3.40
N PHE A 46 2.64 -5.20 -4.65
CA PHE A 46 2.57 -4.08 -5.61
C PHE A 46 1.70 -2.94 -5.10
N PHE A 47 0.49 -3.23 -4.61
CA PHE A 47 -0.37 -2.20 -4.03
C PHE A 47 0.18 -1.61 -2.72
N GLY A 48 0.96 -2.38 -1.96
CA GLY A 48 1.71 -1.88 -0.81
C GLY A 48 2.67 -0.75 -1.19
N VAL A 49 3.47 -0.96 -2.23
CA VAL A 49 4.40 0.07 -2.76
C VAL A 49 3.64 1.30 -3.24
N LEU A 50 2.55 1.14 -4.00
CA LEU A 50 1.75 2.28 -4.44
C LEU A 50 1.14 3.06 -3.26
N ALA A 51 0.71 2.37 -2.21
CA ALA A 51 0.19 3.00 -1.01
C ALA A 51 1.28 3.79 -0.25
N GLU A 52 2.51 3.28 -0.20
CA GLU A 52 3.65 3.98 0.38
C GLU A 52 3.95 5.27 -0.37
N TRP A 53 4.06 5.23 -1.69
CA TRP A 53 4.29 6.43 -2.51
C TRP A 53 3.17 7.45 -2.34
N SER A 54 1.91 7.01 -2.38
CA SER A 54 0.76 7.89 -2.16
C SER A 54 0.76 8.55 -0.77
N ARG A 55 1.26 7.86 0.27
CA ARG A 55 1.45 8.47 1.61
C ARG A 55 2.57 9.49 1.61
N ALA A 56 3.69 9.19 0.97
CA ALA A 56 4.82 10.11 0.86
C ALA A 56 4.43 11.41 0.14
N GLU A 57 3.71 11.32 -0.97
CA GLU A 57 3.19 12.48 -1.72
C GLU A 57 2.29 13.36 -0.86
N ARG A 58 1.37 12.77 -0.09
CA ARG A 58 0.50 13.52 0.84
C ARG A 58 1.29 14.23 1.94
N LEU A 59 2.31 13.59 2.49
CA LEU A 59 3.17 14.18 3.53
C LEU A 59 4.03 15.31 2.96
N ALA A 60 4.58 15.15 1.76
CA ALA A 60 5.32 16.20 1.07
C ALA A 60 4.44 17.44 0.84
N ALA A 61 3.24 17.26 0.29
CA ALA A 61 2.29 18.36 0.07
C ALA A 61 1.88 19.08 1.37
N ALA A 62 1.72 18.35 2.47
CA ALA A 62 1.43 18.94 3.78
C ALA A 62 2.60 19.78 4.32
N ASN A 63 3.83 19.32 4.10
CA ASN A 63 5.04 20.03 4.51
C ASN A 63 5.27 21.30 3.67
N ASP A 64 5.02 21.26 2.36
CA ASP A 64 5.16 22.42 1.47
C ASP A 64 4.11 23.50 1.79
N ALA A 65 2.90 23.12 2.18
CA ALA A 65 1.86 24.04 2.64
C ALA A 65 2.20 24.71 4.00
N ALA A 66 3.13 24.14 4.77
CA ALA A 66 3.56 24.66 6.06
C ALA A 66 4.77 25.60 5.98
N ALA A 67 5.23 25.97 4.78
CA ALA A 67 6.31 26.96 4.62
C ALA A 67 5.94 28.28 5.33
N PRO A 68 6.87 28.86 6.12
CA PRO A 68 6.55 29.88 7.09
C PRO A 68 6.06 31.17 6.41
N ALA A 69 5.00 31.76 6.97
CA ALA A 69 4.57 33.12 6.65
C ALA A 69 5.80 34.04 6.63
N LYS A 70 5.91 34.81 5.54
CA LYS A 70 7.01 35.75 5.26
C LYS A 70 7.51 36.41 6.56
N PRO A 71 8.83 36.46 6.81
CA PRO A 71 9.32 37.22 7.93
C PRO A 71 8.82 38.64 7.75
N ASN A 72 8.12 39.15 8.77
CA ASN A 72 7.67 40.51 8.81
C ASN A 72 8.95 41.36 8.77
N ASP A 73 9.27 41.91 7.59
CA ASP A 73 10.37 42.85 7.41
C ASP A 73 10.07 44.04 8.31
N GLY A 74 10.59 43.97 9.53
CA GLY A 74 10.53 45.03 10.50
C GLY A 74 11.27 46.22 9.93
N GLU A 75 10.53 47.12 9.31
CA GLU A 75 10.96 48.44 8.89
C GLU A 75 11.49 49.17 10.13
N VAL A 76 12.81 49.07 10.36
CA VAL A 76 13.49 49.85 11.40
C VAL A 76 13.52 51.29 10.90
N ARG A 77 12.56 52.09 11.36
CA ARG A 77 12.58 53.53 11.20
C ARG A 77 13.78 54.08 11.96
N HIS A 78 14.78 54.54 11.21
CA HIS A 78 15.82 55.39 11.77
C HIS A 78 15.22 56.75 12.07
N ASP A 79 14.82 56.96 13.32
CA ASP A 79 14.58 58.30 13.83
C ASP A 79 15.93 59.06 13.88
N ARG A 80 15.84 60.29 13.39
CA ARG A 80 16.92 61.20 13.03
C ARG A 80 17.59 61.87 14.23
#